data_AF-A0A8H6MU64-F1
#
_entry.id   AF-A0A8H6MU64-F1
#
_cell.length_a   1.000
_cell.length_b   1.000
_cell.length_c   1.000
_cell.angle_alpha   90.00
_cell.angle_beta   90.00
_cell.angle_gamma   90.00
#
_symmetry.space_group_name_H-M   'P 1'
#
loop_
_entity.id
_entity.type
_entity.pdbx_description
1 polymer ?
#
loop_
_entity_poly.entity_id
_entity_poly.type
_entity_poly.pdbx_seq_one_letter_code
_entity_poly.pdbx_strand_id
1 'polypeptide(L)'
;MWPVNVAKPLLSPLLLENTTTPAKGSKEGTEGHSDVKSGEQWALDTSAIRWSTPRKRQELQGHFELFSKLDNDVSTQRLLFRKVEKAWDERDYQLAVAERKIVALQVEVDVSRARKRKKVKMSPNSKFANIVAIRRAQIEAGEVDDSSNESSASNNPSEHGSCIVVASE
;
A
#
# COMPACT_ATOMS: atom_id res chain seq x y z
N MET A 1 -27.58 23.63 24.43
CA MET A 1 -27.50 23.12 25.82
C MET A 1 -26.55 21.93 25.81
N TRP A 2 -25.51 21.98 26.63
CA TRP A 2 -24.45 20.95 26.71
C TRP A 2 -24.50 20.37 28.13
N PRO A 3 -24.24 19.08 28.34
CA PRO A 3 -24.27 18.53 29.69
C PRO A 3 -23.09 19.03 30.51
N VAL A 4 -23.38 19.63 31.67
CA VAL A 4 -22.40 19.94 32.71
C VAL A 4 -21.99 18.61 33.33
N ASN A 5 -20.75 18.21 33.09
CA ASN A 5 -20.18 16.99 33.62
C ASN A 5 -19.93 17.17 35.13
N VAL A 6 -20.79 16.59 35.98
CA VAL A 6 -20.64 16.56 37.45
C VAL A 6 -20.07 15.22 37.92
N ALA A 7 -18.98 14.78 37.30
CA ALA A 7 -18.18 13.70 37.86
C ALA A 7 -17.26 14.30 38.93
N LYS A 8 -17.61 14.12 40.21
CA LYS A 8 -16.67 14.35 41.32
C LYS A 8 -15.48 13.40 41.10
N PRO A 9 -14.24 13.90 40.96
CA PRO A 9 -13.09 13.02 40.88
C PRO A 9 -12.99 12.23 42.19
N LEU A 10 -12.81 10.91 42.09
CA LEU A 10 -12.51 10.05 43.23
C LEU A 10 -11.22 10.58 43.87
N LEU A 11 -11.34 11.18 45.05
CA LEU A 11 -10.21 11.66 45.84
C LEU A 11 -9.41 10.43 46.28
N SER A 12 -8.27 10.19 45.62
CA SER A 12 -7.32 9.18 46.09
C SER A 12 -6.62 9.71 47.35
N PRO A 13 -6.43 8.89 48.40
CA PRO A 13 -5.77 9.31 49.64
C PRO A 13 -4.29 9.69 49.45
N LEU A 14 -3.69 9.45 48.28
CA LEU A 14 -2.32 9.85 47.95
C LEU A 14 -2.21 11.30 47.44
N LEU A 15 -3.33 12.00 47.20
CA LEU A 15 -3.35 13.38 46.70
C LEU A 15 -3.75 14.42 47.76
N LEU A 16 -3.87 14.00 49.03
CA LEU A 16 -4.32 14.83 50.14
C LEU A 16 -3.22 15.15 51.17
N GLU A 17 -1.96 15.09 50.76
CA GLU A 17 -0.92 15.84 51.46
C GLU A 17 -0.78 17.18 50.76
N ASN A 18 -1.57 18.17 51.18
CA ASN A 18 -1.30 19.61 51.05
C ASN A 18 -2.52 20.41 51.50
N THR A 19 -2.76 20.48 52.81
CA THR A 19 -3.51 21.61 53.39
C THR A 19 -2.78 22.13 54.63
N THR A 20 -2.18 23.31 54.46
CA THR A 20 -2.04 24.38 55.47
C THR A 20 -1.56 24.01 56.88
N THR A 21 -0.27 24.23 57.13
CA THR A 21 0.24 24.82 58.38
C THR A 21 1.59 25.50 58.12
N PRO A 22 1.83 26.75 58.54
CA PRO A 22 3.16 27.36 58.47
C PRO A 22 3.91 26.98 59.75
N ALA A 23 4.74 25.93 59.68
CA ALA A 23 5.68 25.60 60.74
C ALA A 23 7.11 25.95 60.30
N LYS A 24 7.65 26.92 61.03
CA LYS A 24 9.00 27.47 60.92
C LYS A 24 10.07 26.41 61.23
N GLY A 25 11.04 26.29 60.34
CA GLY A 25 12.45 26.03 60.66
C GLY A 25 12.89 24.58 60.80
N SER A 26 13.62 24.08 59.80
CA SER A 26 15.00 23.65 59.97
C SER A 26 15.59 23.38 58.58
N LYS A 27 16.72 24.02 58.31
CA LYS A 27 17.57 23.70 57.17
C LYS A 27 18.32 22.43 57.53
N GLU A 28 18.28 21.39 56.71
CA GLU A 28 19.45 20.56 56.44
C GLU A 28 19.17 19.55 55.31
N GLY A 29 20.08 19.54 54.33
CA GLY A 29 20.46 18.34 53.61
C GLY A 29 19.47 17.78 52.58
N THR A 30 19.37 18.38 51.41
CA THR A 30 19.32 17.55 50.20
C THR A 30 20.05 18.30 49.09
N GLU A 31 21.24 17.82 48.78
CA GLU A 31 22.07 18.26 47.67
C GLU A 31 21.29 18.03 46.37
N GLY A 32 20.58 19.06 45.92
CA GLY A 32 20.16 19.18 44.54
C GLY A 32 21.38 19.51 43.70
N HIS A 33 22.12 18.49 43.23
CA HIS A 33 23.14 18.70 42.22
C HIS A 33 23.44 17.41 41.43
N SER A 34 22.83 17.26 40.24
CA SER A 34 23.50 16.65 39.05
C SER A 34 22.61 16.54 37.80
N ASP A 35 21.30 16.74 37.86
CA ASP A 35 20.42 16.43 36.71
C ASP A 35 20.59 17.35 35.48
N VAL A 36 21.12 18.57 35.68
CA VAL A 36 21.41 19.48 34.55
C VAL A 36 22.66 19.04 33.78
N LYS A 37 23.64 18.44 34.47
CA LYS A 37 24.89 17.98 33.85
C LYS A 37 24.72 16.66 33.10
N SER A 38 23.86 15.76 33.60
CA SER A 38 23.54 14.49 32.93
C SER A 38 22.86 14.72 31.58
N GLY A 39 21.93 15.68 31.50
CA GLY A 39 21.23 16.01 30.25
C GLY A 39 22.13 16.64 29.17
N GLU A 40 23.05 17.53 29.55
CA GLU A 40 24.03 18.14 28.64
C GLU A 40 25.07 17.12 28.16
N GLN A 41 25.58 16.28 29.06
CA GLN A 41 26.47 15.17 28.74
C GLN A 41 25.80 14.21 27.74
N TRP A 42 24.52 13.92 27.95
CA TRP A 42 23.73 13.07 27.06
C TRP A 42 23.54 13.64 25.66
N ALA A 43 23.26 14.94 25.54
CA ALA A 43 23.17 15.61 24.24
C ALA A 43 24.51 15.59 23.49
N LEU A 44 25.63 15.73 24.21
CA LEU A 44 26.99 15.61 23.65
C LEU A 44 27.29 14.17 23.21
N ASP A 45 26.97 13.17 24.02
CA ASP A 45 27.22 11.75 23.72
C ASP A 45 26.31 11.24 22.59
N THR A 46 25.05 11.67 22.54
CA THR A 46 24.13 11.34 21.43
C THR A 46 24.49 12.06 20.12
N SER A 47 25.02 13.28 20.19
CA SER A 47 25.46 14.02 19.00
C SER A 47 26.80 13.51 18.43
N ALA A 48 27.63 12.84 19.25
CA ALA A 48 28.84 12.15 18.78
C ALA A 48 28.52 10.91 17.93
N ILE A 49 27.35 10.29 18.11
CA ILE A 49 26.90 9.14 17.34
C ILE A 49 26.31 9.62 16.01
N ARG A 50 26.92 9.21 14.90
CA ARG A 50 26.38 9.47 13.55
C ARG A 50 25.14 8.60 13.31
N TRP A 51 23.95 9.15 13.56
CA TRP A 51 22.69 8.48 13.27
C TRP A 51 22.44 8.40 11.76
N SER A 52 22.27 7.19 11.23
CA SER A 52 21.78 6.94 9.87
C SER A 52 20.48 6.15 9.90
N THR A 53 19.63 6.28 8.89
CA THR A 53 18.48 5.38 8.74
C THR A 53 18.99 3.97 8.44
N PRO A 54 18.75 2.98 9.33
CA PRO A 54 19.21 1.62 9.09
C PRO A 54 18.52 1.08 7.84
N ARG A 55 19.27 0.35 7.01
CA ARG A 55 18.78 -0.33 5.80
C ARG A 55 18.66 -1.83 6.01
N LYS A 56 19.39 -2.37 6.97
CA LYS A 56 19.43 -3.79 7.30
C LYS A 56 19.16 -3.99 8.78
N ARG A 57 18.61 -5.15 9.13
CA ARG A 57 18.39 -5.57 10.52
C ARG A 57 19.66 -5.51 11.38
N GLN A 58 20.81 -5.88 10.82
CA GLN A 58 22.10 -5.86 11.53
C GLN A 58 22.53 -4.45 11.93
N GLU A 59 22.27 -3.46 11.08
CA GLU A 59 22.58 -2.04 11.37
C GLU A 59 21.70 -1.52 12.51
N LEU A 60 20.43 -1.93 12.54
CA LEU A 60 19.51 -1.61 13.62
C LEU A 60 19.97 -2.19 14.97
N GLN A 61 20.46 -3.44 14.98
CA GLN A 61 20.99 -4.06 16.20
C GLN A 61 22.25 -3.34 16.70
N GLY A 62 23.16 -2.98 15.80
CA GLY A 62 24.34 -2.17 16.15
C GLY A 62 23.96 -0.82 16.79
N HIS A 63 22.89 -0.18 16.31
CA HIS A 63 22.37 1.04 16.94
C HIS A 63 21.80 0.79 18.34
N PHE A 64 21.10 -0.32 18.57
CA PHE A 64 20.61 -0.67 19.90
C PHE A 64 21.74 -0.96 20.89
N GLU A 65 22.82 -1.59 20.44
CA GLU A 65 24.01 -1.82 21.26
C GLU A 65 24.71 -0.52 21.64
N LEU A 66 24.82 0.43 20.70
CA LEU A 66 25.35 1.77 20.98
C LEU A 66 24.47 2.52 21.98
N PHE A 67 23.15 2.44 21.81
CA PHE A 67 22.21 3.10 22.71
C PHE A 67 22.20 2.46 24.10
N SER A 68 22.41 1.15 24.24
CA SER A 68 22.55 0.50 25.55
C SER A 68 23.84 0.84 26.29
N LYS A 69 24.85 1.37 25.60
CA LYS A 69 26.11 1.84 26.20
C LYS A 69 26.04 3.30 26.64
N LEU A 70 25.08 4.06 26.12
CA LEU A 70 24.72 5.36 26.69
C LEU A 70 24.08 5.09 28.06
N ASP A 71 24.49 5.87 29.07
CA ASP A 71 24.08 5.71 30.48
C ASP A 71 22.62 6.18 30.69
N ASN A 72 21.72 5.54 29.96
CA ASN A 72 20.30 5.80 29.85
C ASN A 72 19.55 4.58 30.36
N ASP A 73 19.32 4.48 31.66
CA ASP A 73 18.42 3.45 32.19
C ASP A 73 16.96 3.89 32.03
N VAL A 74 16.49 3.93 30.78
CA VAL A 74 15.07 4.07 30.50
C VAL A 74 14.44 2.69 30.65
N SER A 75 13.67 2.49 31.72
CA SER A 75 13.01 1.22 32.06
C SER A 75 12.19 0.60 30.92
N THR A 76 11.79 1.39 29.91
CA THR A 76 11.01 0.97 28.74
C THR A 76 11.83 0.74 27.46
N GLN A 77 13.14 1.02 27.45
CA GLN A 77 14.01 0.96 26.27
C GLN A 77 14.01 -0.42 25.60
N ARG A 78 14.16 -1.48 26.39
CA ARG A 78 14.14 -2.87 25.88
C ARG A 78 12.84 -3.19 25.15
N LEU A 79 11.71 -2.67 25.61
CA LEU A 79 10.41 -2.88 24.97
C LEU A 79 10.31 -2.12 23.65
N LEU A 80 10.82 -0.89 23.60
CA LEU A 80 10.88 -0.10 22.37
C LEU A 80 11.74 -0.80 21.32
N PHE A 81 12.92 -1.28 21.69
CA PHE A 81 13.81 -2.02 20.78
C PHE A 81 13.12 -3.25 20.21
N ARG A 82 12.54 -4.09 21.07
CA ARG A 82 11.75 -5.27 20.64
C ARG A 82 10.61 -4.91 19.70
N LYS A 83 9.92 -3.79 19.97
CA LYS A 83 8.81 -3.33 19.12
C LYS A 83 9.31 -2.92 17.74
N VAL A 84 10.45 -2.22 17.67
CA VAL A 84 11.07 -1.82 16.40
C VAL A 84 11.59 -3.03 15.64
N GLU A 85 12.27 -3.97 16.31
CA GLU A 85 12.71 -5.24 15.70
C GLU A 85 11.54 -6.01 15.11
N LYS A 86 10.46 -6.17 15.88
CA LYS A 86 9.26 -6.88 15.41
C LYS A 86 8.62 -6.21 14.21
N ALA A 87 8.56 -4.88 14.19
CA ALA A 87 8.01 -4.13 13.05
C ALA A 87 8.86 -4.26 11.79
N TRP A 88 10.20 -4.34 11.94
CA TRP A 88 11.12 -4.61 10.84
C TRP A 88 10.95 -6.03 10.29
N ASP A 89 10.90 -7.03 11.17
CA ASP A 89 10.71 -8.43 10.76
C ASP A 89 9.38 -8.61 9.99
N GLU A 90 8.30 -7.97 10.45
CA GLU A 90 7.01 -7.97 9.76
C GLU A 90 7.11 -7.32 8.37
N ARG A 91 7.80 -6.18 8.24
CA ARG A 91 8.01 -5.52 6.95
C ARG A 91 8.80 -6.41 5.99
N ASP A 92 9.88 -7.02 6.46
CA ASP A 92 10.73 -7.89 5.64
C ASP A 92 9.95 -9.14 5.18
N TYR A 93 9.12 -9.70 6.05
CA TYR A 93 8.20 -10.77 5.69
C TYR A 93 7.21 -10.34 4.58
N GLN A 94 6.56 -9.19 4.74
CA GLN A 94 5.64 -8.66 3.73
C GLN A 94 6.33 -8.41 2.38
N LEU A 95 7.55 -7.89 2.41
CA LEU A 95 8.37 -7.66 1.23
C LEU A 95 8.66 -8.99 0.52
N ALA A 96 9.13 -10.01 1.24
CA ALA A 96 9.40 -11.34 0.68
C ALA A 96 8.14 -11.99 0.09
N VAL A 97 6.99 -11.84 0.75
CA VAL A 97 5.70 -12.33 0.23
C VAL A 97 5.31 -11.61 -1.07
N ALA A 98 5.49 -10.28 -1.13
CA ALA A 98 5.21 -9.49 -2.32
C ALA A 98 6.13 -9.86 -3.48
N GLU A 99 7.43 -10.03 -3.24
CA GLU A 99 8.40 -10.48 -4.24
C GLU A 99 8.03 -11.85 -4.80
N ARG A 100 7.67 -12.81 -3.94
CA ARG A 100 7.21 -14.13 -4.39
C ARG A 100 5.97 -14.04 -5.27
N LYS A 101 5.01 -13.16 -4.93
CA LYS A 101 3.81 -12.93 -5.74
C LYS A 101 4.14 -12.30 -7.09
N ILE A 102 5.06 -11.32 -7.13
CA ILE A 102 5.53 -10.70 -8.37
C ILE A 102 6.15 -11.76 -9.29
N VAL A 103 7.03 -12.62 -8.76
CA VAL A 103 7.65 -13.70 -9.54
C VAL A 103 6.59 -14.67 -10.09
N ALA A 104 5.62 -15.08 -9.27
CA ALA A 104 4.55 -15.99 -9.71
C ALA A 104 3.71 -15.38 -10.85
N LEU A 105 3.30 -14.11 -10.71
CA LEU A 105 2.55 -13.40 -11.74
C LEU A 105 3.36 -13.18 -13.02
N GLN A 106 4.66 -12.88 -12.87
CA GLN A 106 5.55 -12.71 -14.01
C GLN A 106 5.63 -14.00 -14.84
N VAL A 107 5.75 -15.16 -14.18
CA VAL A 107 5.73 -16.47 -14.86
C VAL A 107 4.42 -16.70 -15.61
N GLU A 108 3.27 -16.38 -15.00
CA GLU A 108 1.96 -16.54 -15.65
C GLU A 108 1.81 -15.64 -16.89
N VAL A 109 2.27 -14.39 -16.78
CA VAL A 109 2.32 -13.44 -17.91
C VAL A 109 3.24 -13.95 -19.01
N ASP A 110 4.40 -14.49 -18.67
CA ASP A 110 5.37 -15.00 -19.66
C ASP A 110 4.84 -16.25 -20.39
N VAL A 111 4.17 -17.17 -19.68
CA VAL A 111 3.46 -18.31 -20.30
C VAL A 111 2.36 -17.83 -21.25
N SER A 112 1.62 -16.79 -20.86
CA SER A 112 0.55 -16.20 -21.67
C SER A 112 1.09 -15.48 -22.90
N ARG A 113 2.21 -14.76 -22.77
CA ARG A 113 2.91 -14.10 -23.89
C ARG A 113 3.50 -15.10 -24.88
N ALA A 114 4.02 -16.23 -24.39
CA ALA A 114 4.55 -17.30 -25.24
C ALA A 114 3.45 -18.00 -26.07
N ARG A 115 2.21 -18.03 -25.57
CA ARG A 115 1.03 -18.49 -26.33
C ARG A 115 0.54 -17.43 -27.33
N LYS A 116 1.40 -16.99 -28.25
CA LYS A 116 0.94 -16.23 -29.42
C LYS A 116 -0.06 -17.09 -30.20
N ARG A 117 -1.21 -16.50 -30.57
CA ARG A 117 -2.26 -17.19 -31.34
C ARG A 117 -1.64 -17.78 -32.61
N LYS A 118 -1.77 -19.10 -32.79
CA LYS A 118 -1.31 -19.78 -34.00
C LYS A 118 -1.99 -19.10 -35.19
N LYS A 119 -1.22 -18.66 -36.19
CA LYS A 119 -1.78 -18.03 -37.40
C LYS A 119 -2.82 -19.00 -37.96
N VAL A 120 -4.08 -18.59 -37.96
CA VAL A 120 -5.18 -19.42 -38.46
C VAL A 120 -4.83 -19.76 -39.91
N LYS A 121 -4.78 -21.05 -40.25
CA LYS A 121 -4.73 -21.47 -41.64
C LYS A 121 -6.04 -21.01 -42.26
N MET A 122 -5.98 -19.91 -43.01
CA MET A 122 -7.14 -19.37 -43.69
C MET A 122 -7.70 -20.46 -44.61
N SER A 123 -9.02 -20.66 -44.55
CA SER A 123 -9.69 -21.59 -45.46
C SER A 123 -9.49 -21.13 -46.91
N PRO A 124 -9.54 -22.03 -47.91
CA PRO A 124 -9.39 -21.67 -49.32
C PRO A 124 -10.34 -20.54 -49.77
N ASN A 125 -11.49 -20.41 -49.10
CA ASN A 125 -12.51 -19.38 -49.38
C ASN A 125 -12.08 -17.95 -48.98
N SER A 126 -11.05 -17.79 -48.13
CA SER A 126 -10.50 -16.48 -47.79
C SER A 126 -9.96 -15.70 -48.98
N LYS A 127 -9.51 -16.39 -50.03
CA LYS A 127 -9.07 -15.73 -51.28
C LYS A 127 -10.23 -15.03 -51.98
N PHE A 128 -11.44 -15.58 -51.86
CA PHE A 128 -12.66 -15.04 -52.47
C PHE A 128 -13.28 -13.91 -51.64
N ALA A 129 -13.12 -13.92 -50.32
CA ALA A 129 -13.56 -12.81 -49.47
C ALA A 129 -12.89 -11.47 -49.87
N ASN A 130 -11.64 -11.50 -50.35
CA ASN A 130 -10.94 -10.30 -50.81
C ASN A 130 -11.31 -9.88 -52.24
N ILE A 131 -12.01 -10.70 -53.03
CA ILE A 131 -12.36 -10.36 -54.42
C ILE A 131 -13.29 -9.16 -54.49
N VAL A 132 -14.22 -9.02 -53.55
CA VAL A 132 -15.10 -7.84 -53.47
C VAL A 132 -14.30 -6.57 -53.19
N ALA A 133 -13.31 -6.65 -52.31
CA ALA A 133 -12.42 -5.53 -52.00
C ALA A 133 -11.51 -5.17 -53.19
N ILE A 134 -10.99 -6.17 -53.89
CA ILE A 134 -10.17 -5.98 -55.11
C ILE A 134 -11.01 -5.32 -56.21
N ARG A 135 -12.23 -5.80 -56.48
CA ARG A 135 -13.12 -5.18 -57.47
C ARG A 135 -13.46 -3.74 -57.11
N ARG A 136 -13.76 -3.46 -55.85
CA ARG A 136 -14.04 -2.09 -55.39
C ARG A 136 -12.83 -1.17 -55.63
N ALA A 137 -11.62 -1.64 -55.33
CA ALA A 137 -10.39 -0.88 -55.59
C ALA A 137 -10.12 -0.67 -57.09
N GLN A 138 -10.46 -1.63 -57.94
CA GLN A 138 -10.33 -1.50 -59.40
C GLN A 138 -11.35 -0.51 -59.99
N ILE A 139 -12.57 -0.49 -59.47
CA ILE A 139 -13.59 0.51 -59.82
C ILE A 139 -13.15 1.91 -59.37
N GLU A 140 -12.62 2.03 -58.14
CA GLU A 140 -12.10 3.30 -57.60
C GLU A 140 -10.86 3.81 -58.35
N ALA A 141 -10.00 2.89 -58.84
CA ALA A 141 -8.86 3.21 -59.68
C ALA A 141 -9.24 3.52 -61.15
N GLY A 142 -10.52 3.39 -61.53
CA GLY A 142 -11.03 3.66 -62.88
C GLY A 142 -10.65 2.60 -63.92
N GLU A 143 -10.27 1.40 -63.49
CA GLU A 143 -9.83 0.31 -64.37
C GLU A 143 -11.00 -0.56 -64.89
N VAL A 144 -12.15 -0.55 -64.19
CA VAL A 144 -13.37 -1.31 -64.53
C VAL A 144 -14.61 -0.46 -64.20
N ASP A 145 -15.57 -0.36 -65.12
CA ASP A 145 -16.85 0.32 -64.88
C ASP A 145 -17.81 -0.55 -64.03
N ASP A 146 -18.51 0.08 -63.08
CA ASP A 146 -19.49 -0.56 -62.17
C ASP A 146 -20.78 -0.91 -62.92
N SER A 147 -20.73 -1.87 -63.84
CA SER A 147 -21.93 -2.37 -64.53
C SER A 147 -22.71 -3.31 -63.61
N SER A 148 -23.31 -2.76 -62.56
CA SER A 148 -24.31 -3.42 -61.72
C SER A 148 -25.68 -3.34 -62.40
N ASN A 149 -25.92 -4.22 -63.37
CA ASN A 149 -27.26 -4.45 -63.90
C ASN A 149 -27.69 -5.90 -63.63
N GLU A 150 -28.05 -6.17 -62.38
CA GLU A 150 -28.96 -7.27 -62.04
C GLU A 150 -30.11 -6.68 -61.22
N SER A 151 -31.21 -6.54 -61.94
CA SER A 151 -32.54 -6.14 -61.51
C SER A 151 -33.09 -7.09 -60.44
N SER A 152 -33.61 -6.55 -59.34
CA SER A 152 -35.00 -6.77 -58.89
C SER A 152 -35.22 -6.14 -57.53
N ALA A 153 -35.94 -5.03 -57.53
CA ALA A 153 -36.70 -4.57 -56.38
C ALA A 153 -37.85 -5.55 -56.11
N SER A 154 -38.00 -6.02 -54.86
CA SER A 154 -39.27 -6.52 -54.36
C SER A 154 -39.30 -6.52 -52.83
N ASN A 155 -40.10 -5.58 -52.30
CA ASN A 155 -40.85 -5.59 -51.04
C ASN A 155 -40.36 -6.44 -49.84
N ASN A 156 -39.98 -5.74 -48.76
CA ASN A 156 -40.49 -6.06 -47.42
C ASN A 156 -41.64 -5.06 -47.16
N PRO A 157 -42.82 -5.44 -46.61
CA PRO A 157 -42.89 -5.78 -45.18
C PRO A 157 -43.99 -6.80 -44.81
N SER A 158 -43.79 -7.64 -43.78
CA SER A 158 -44.91 -8.17 -42.98
C SER A 158 -44.43 -8.69 -41.64
N GLU A 159 -45.04 -8.14 -40.59
CA GLU A 159 -44.88 -8.48 -39.18
C GLU A 159 -45.34 -9.91 -38.89
N HIS A 160 -44.78 -10.54 -37.85
CA HIS A 160 -45.57 -11.03 -36.71
C HIS A 160 -44.62 -11.55 -35.61
N GLY A 161 -44.94 -11.16 -34.37
CA GLY A 161 -44.04 -11.20 -33.23
C GLY A 161 -43.83 -12.57 -32.58
N SER A 162 -42.79 -12.61 -31.75
CA SER A 162 -42.70 -13.59 -30.67
C SER A 162 -41.85 -13.00 -29.55
N CYS A 163 -42.49 -12.27 -28.65
CA CYS A 163 -41.89 -11.82 -27.40
C CYS A 163 -41.89 -13.00 -26.43
N ILE A 164 -40.72 -13.37 -25.92
CA ILE A 164 -40.57 -14.40 -24.89
C ILE A 164 -40.85 -13.73 -23.54
N VAL A 165 -41.86 -14.18 -22.80
CA VAL A 165 -42.14 -13.70 -21.43
C VAL A 165 -41.32 -14.53 -20.45
N VAL A 166 -40.44 -13.88 -19.69
CA VAL A 166 -39.73 -14.49 -18.55
C VAL A 166 -40.53 -14.19 -17.30
N ALA A 167 -41.20 -15.21 -16.75
CA ALA A 167 -41.75 -15.15 -15.40
C ALA A 167 -40.60 -15.12 -14.38
N SER A 168 -40.65 -14.15 -13.47
CA SER A 168 -39.78 -14.12 -12.29
C SER A 168 -40.51 -14.82 -11.14
N GLU A 169 -39.83 -15.72 -10.45
CA GLU A 169 -40.21 -16.25 -9.14
C GLU A 169 -39.04 -16.04 -8.18
#